data_AF-A0A0F9A4T1-F1
#
_entry.id   AF-A0A0F9A4T1-F1
#
_cell.length_a   1.000
_cell.length_b   1.000
_cell.length_c   1.000
_cell.angle_alpha   90.00
_cell.angle_beta   90.00
_cell.angle_gamma   90.00
#
_symmetry.space_group_name_H-M   'P 1'
#
loop_
_entity.id
_entity.type
_entity.pdbx_description
1 polymer ?
#
loop_
_entity_poly.entity_id
_entity_poly.type
_entity_poly.pdbx_seq_one_letter_code
_entity_poly.pdbx_strand_id
1 'polypeptide(L)' 'MGNFLSGYKTYTAGWAAMLSGAGMLINGFLNQDWDQINTGWTMFLGGLAVIGVGHKLDKQS' A
#
# COMPACT_ATOMS: atom_id res chain seq x y z
N MET A 1 13.35 10.07 18.38
CA MET A 1 11.98 10.52 18.05
C MET A 1 11.71 10.70 16.55
N GLY A 2 12.68 11.10 15.71
CA GLY A 2 12.46 11.30 14.26
C GLY A 2 12.13 10.02 13.47
N ASN A 3 12.78 8.89 13.77
CA ASN A 3 12.60 7.64 13.03
C ASN A 3 11.24 6.96 13.29
N PHE A 4 10.72 7.02 14.53
CA PHE A 4 9.42 6.45 14.88
C PHE A 4 8.28 7.13 14.11
N LEU A 5 8.29 8.47 14.06
CA LEU A 5 7.29 9.23 13.31
C LEU A 5 7.40 8.97 11.80
N SER A 6 8.61 8.75 11.28
CA SER A 6 8.83 8.37 9.89
C SER A 6 8.31 6.96 9.60
N GLY A 7 8.61 5.98 10.45
CA GLY A 7 8.14 4.59 10.32
C GLY A 7 6.62 4.49 10.35
N TYR A 8 5.97 5.18 11.30
CA TYR A 8 4.52 5.23 11.40
C TYR A 8 3.87 5.86 10.15
N LYS A 9 4.40 6.99 9.65
CA LYS A 9 3.88 7.63 8.41
C LYS A 9 4.06 6.75 7.18
N THR A 10 5.21 6.08 7.05
CA THR A 10 5.45 5.13 5.96
C THR A 10 4.50 3.95 6.06
N TYR A 11 4.29 3.40 7.26
CA TYR A 11 3.37 2.30 7.51
C TYR A 11 1.93 2.66 7.13
N THR A 12 1.42 3.82 7.55
CA THR A 12 0.05 4.27 7.20
C THR A 12 -0.10 4.54 5.71
N ALA A 13 0.91 5.11 5.04
CA ALA A 13 0.91 5.30 3.59
C ALA A 13 0.79 3.98 2.81
N GLY A 14 1.47 2.92 3.28
CA GLY A 14 1.38 1.61 2.66
C GLY A 14 -0.02 0.98 2.78
N TRP A 15 -0.69 1.14 3.92
CA TRP A 15 -2.09 0.74 4.08
C TRP A 15 -3.04 1.50 3.17
N ALA A 16 -2.86 2.81 3.03
CA ALA A 16 -3.65 3.62 2.11
C ALA A 16 -3.50 3.14 0.66
N ALA A 17 -2.28 2.86 0.22
CA ALA A 17 -2.00 2.31 -1.12
C ALA A 17 -2.66 0.93 -1.33
N MET A 18 -2.62 0.04 -0.32
CA MET A 18 -3.30 -1.25 -0.38
C MET A 18 -4.81 -1.10 -0.53
N LEU A 19 -5.45 -0.24 0.26
CA LEU A 19 -6.90 -0.03 0.20
C LEU A 19 -7.33 0.57 -1.14
N SER A 20 -6.57 1.55 -1.66
CA SER A 20 -6.81 2.09 -2.99
C SER A 20 -6.66 1.02 -4.08
N GLY A 21 -5.61 0.20 -4.01
CA GLY A 21 -5.40 -0.92 -4.93
C GLY A 21 -6.54 -1.94 -4.90
N ALA A 22 -7.03 -2.30 -3.70
CA ALA A 22 -8.18 -3.19 -3.53
C ALA A 22 -9.46 -2.60 -4.13
N GLY A 23 -9.70 -1.30 -3.96
CA GLY A 23 -10.83 -0.60 -4.59
C GLY A 23 -10.76 -0.65 -6.13
N MET A 24 -9.57 -0.46 -6.69
CA MET A 24 -9.34 -0.60 -8.14
C MET A 24 -9.56 -2.03 -8.63
N LEU A 25 -9.10 -3.04 -7.88
CA LEU A 25 -9.34 -4.45 -8.21
C LEU A 25 -10.83 -4.76 -8.28
N ILE A 26 -11.59 -4.37 -7.24
CA ILE A 26 -13.04 -4.59 -7.19
C ILE A 26 -13.72 -3.93 -8.39
N ASN A 27 -13.41 -2.66 -8.65
CA ASN A 27 -14.01 -1.92 -9.75
C ASN A 27 -13.61 -2.50 -11.13
N GLY A 28 -12.35 -2.88 -11.30
CA GLY A 28 -11.87 -3.51 -12.53
C GLY A 28 -12.52 -4.87 -12.79
N PHE A 29 -12.72 -5.70 -11.75
CA PHE A 29 -13.46 -6.96 -11.90
C PHE A 29 -14.93 -6.75 -12.27
N LEU A 30 -15.60 -5.75 -11.67
CA LEU A 30 -16.99 -5.42 -11.99
C LEU A 30 -17.17 -4.93 -13.43
N ASN A 31 -16.18 -4.21 -13.96
CA ASN A 31 -16.23 -3.62 -15.30
C ASN A 31 -15.46 -4.41 -16.36
N GLN A 32 -14.87 -5.55 -16.00
CA GLN A 32 -13.95 -6.33 -16.85
C GLN A 32 -12.78 -5.51 -17.43
N ASP A 33 -12.30 -4.53 -16.68
CA ASP A 33 -11.15 -3.69 -17.05
C ASP A 33 -9.86 -4.31 -16.51
N TRP A 34 -9.12 -4.98 -17.39
CA TRP A 34 -7.86 -5.65 -17.06
C TRP A 34 -6.72 -4.68 -16.72
N ASP A 35 -6.72 -3.47 -17.26
CA ASP A 35 -5.69 -2.46 -16.96
C ASP A 35 -5.87 -1.93 -15.54
N GLN A 36 -7.12 -1.71 -15.15
CA GLN A 36 -7.46 -1.32 -13.78
C GLN A 36 -7.16 -2.44 -12.78
N ILE A 37 -7.41 -3.70 -13.14
CA ILE A 37 -7.03 -4.86 -12.32
C ILE A 37 -5.50 -4.92 -12.13
N ASN A 38 -4.73 -4.78 -13.21
CA ASN A 38 -3.26 -4.79 -13.14
C ASN A 38 -2.71 -3.64 -12.29
N THR A 39 -3.29 -2.45 -12.44
CA THR A 39 -2.92 -1.28 -11.64
C THR A 39 -3.27 -1.48 -10.17
N GLY A 40 -4.46 -2.04 -9.89
CA GLY A 40 -4.90 -2.36 -8.54
C GLY A 40 -3.97 -3.36 -7.84
N TRP A 41 -3.53 -4.40 -8.54
CA TRP A 41 -2.53 -5.35 -8.02
C TRP A 41 -1.18 -4.69 -7.75
N THR A 42 -0.72 -3.84 -8.66
CA THR A 42 0.54 -3.10 -8.50
C THR A 42 0.51 -2.21 -7.26
N MET A 43 -0.59 -1.47 -7.06
CA MET A 43 -0.77 -0.64 -5.87
C MET A 43 -0.89 -1.46 -4.58
N PHE A 44 -1.59 -2.59 -4.64
CA PHE A 44 -1.74 -3.49 -3.50
C PHE A 44 -0.39 -4.07 -3.04
N LEU A 45 0.39 -4.62 -3.97
CA LEU A 45 1.72 -5.16 -3.67
C LEU A 45 2.71 -4.06 -3.27
N GLY A 46 2.65 -2.90 -3.91
CA GLY A 46 3.43 -1.72 -3.55
C GLY A 46 3.14 -1.27 -2.11
N GLY A 47 1.87 -1.22 -1.72
CA GLY A 47 1.45 -0.90 -0.36
C GLY A 47 1.99 -1.89 0.68
N LEU A 48 1.95 -3.20 0.40
CA LEU A 48 2.57 -4.24 1.25
C LEU A 48 4.08 -4.02 1.45
N ALA A 49 4.80 -3.69 0.37
CA ALA A 49 6.22 -3.41 0.45
C ALA A 49 6.51 -2.17 1.33
N VAL A 50 5.72 -1.10 1.17
CA VAL A 50 5.84 0.13 1.95
C VAL A 50 5.52 -0.12 3.43
N ILE A 51 4.51 -0.94 3.75
CA ILE A 51 4.22 -1.37 5.13
C ILE A 51 5.44 -2.08 5.74
N GLY A 52 6.06 -2.99 5.00
CA GLY A 52 7.27 -3.70 5.45
C GLY A 52 8.45 -2.76 5.71
N VAL A 53 8.62 -1.72 4.90
CA VAL A 53 9.62 -0.67 5.12
C VAL A 53 9.29 0.15 6.37
N GLY A 54 8.04 0.60 6.52
CA GLY A 54 7.57 1.35 7.70
C GLY A 54 7.80 0.58 9.01
N HIS A 55 7.47 -0.71 9.03
CA HIS A 55 7.69 -1.58 10.18
C HIS A 55 9.17 -1.76 10.54
N LYS A 56 10.05 -1.83 9.54
CA LYS A 56 11.50 -1.90 9.77
C LYS A 56 12.06 -0.59 10.34
N LEU A 57 11.62 0.55 9.82
CA LEU A 57 12.02 1.87 10.31
C LEU A 57 11.56 2.11 11.76
N ASP A 58 10.36 1.62 12.09
CA ASP A 58 9.83 1.70 13.45
C ASP A 58 10.68 0.91 14.45
N LYS A 59 11.09 -0.32 14.09
CA LYS A 59 11.98 -1.15 14.91
C LYS A 59 13.41 -0.64 15.07
N GLN A 60 13.84 0.31 14.25
CA GLN A 60 15.17 0.94 14.31
C GLN A 60 15.18 2.24 15.14
N SER A 61 14.04 2.60 15.75
CA SER A 61 13.83 3.84 16.50
C SER A 61 13.94 3.64 18.00
#